data_AF-A0A9R1TYT0-F1
#
_entry.id   AF-A0A9R1TYT0-F1
#
_cell.length_a   1.000
_cell.length_b   1.000
_cell.length_c   1.000
_cell.angle_alpha   90.00
_cell.angle_beta   90.00
_cell.angle_gamma   90.00
#
_symmetry.space_group_name_H-M   'P 1'
#
loop_
_entity.id
_entity.type
_entity.pdbx_description
1 polymer ?
#
loop_
_entity_poly.entity_id
_entity_poly.type
_entity_poly.pdbx_seq_one_letter_code
_entity_poly.pdbx_strand_id
1 'polypeptide(L)'
;MMTLRKILLVSALVGCCLALPSGDETTPTPVKECKGQEDCQSHECCTASPYRNTVATCRPRTPEGQSCSPDQQPTETGGSIYFAHCPCEPKLNCVREQGLCVRT
;
A
#
# COMPACT_ATOMS: atom_id res chain seq x y z
N MET A 1 -40.19 -44.38 21.47
CA MET A 1 -39.53 -45.22 20.43
C MET A 1 -39.29 -44.34 19.22
N MET A 2 -38.15 -44.53 18.53
CA MET A 2 -37.60 -43.74 17.40
C MET A 2 -36.78 -42.49 17.78
N THR A 3 -35.45 -42.60 17.73
CA THR A 3 -34.66 -41.82 16.78
C THR A 3 -33.22 -42.34 16.65
N LEU A 4 -32.90 -42.57 15.39
CA LEU A 4 -31.68 -43.10 14.77
C LEU A 4 -30.46 -42.20 15.07
N ARG A 5 -29.41 -42.72 15.71
CA ARG A 5 -28.09 -42.05 15.78
C ARG A 5 -27.01 -42.91 15.11
N LYS A 6 -26.93 -42.69 13.80
CA LYS A 6 -25.75 -42.64 12.92
C LYS A 6 -24.48 -43.29 13.47
N ILE A 7 -24.21 -44.47 12.92
CA ILE A 7 -22.91 -45.13 12.88
C ILE A 7 -22.11 -44.46 11.76
N LEU A 8 -20.87 -44.06 12.04
CA LEU A 8 -19.64 -44.42 11.30
C LEU A 8 -18.52 -43.43 11.64
N LEU A 9 -17.62 -43.91 12.50
CA LEU A 9 -16.24 -43.46 12.58
C LEU A 9 -15.57 -43.74 11.22
N VAL A 10 -15.13 -42.69 10.52
CA VAL A 10 -14.13 -42.82 9.44
C VAL A 10 -13.06 -41.75 9.68
N SER A 11 -12.04 -42.20 10.38
CA SER A 11 -10.59 -42.00 10.21
C SER A 11 -10.06 -40.77 9.46
N ALA A 12 -9.04 -40.19 10.08
CA ALA A 12 -8.19 -39.08 9.68
C ALA A 12 -7.43 -39.26 8.34
N LEU A 13 -6.89 -38.11 7.87
CA LEU A 13 -5.78 -37.90 6.91
C LEU A 13 -6.14 -37.61 5.44
N VAL A 14 -6.50 -36.36 5.12
CA VAL A 14 -6.05 -35.57 3.94
C VAL A 14 -6.28 -34.11 4.33
N GLY A 15 -5.28 -33.32 4.72
CA GLY A 15 -4.35 -32.70 3.78
C GLY A 15 -4.75 -31.23 3.51
N CYS A 16 -4.39 -30.33 4.42
CA CYS A 16 -4.07 -28.92 4.15
C CYS A 16 -5.06 -28.08 3.31
N CYS A 17 -6.30 -27.88 3.78
CA CYS A 17 -7.11 -26.74 3.31
C CYS A 17 -6.64 -25.45 3.99
N LEU A 18 -5.61 -24.85 3.38
CA LEU A 18 -5.30 -23.42 3.30
C LEU A 18 -6.11 -22.53 4.27
N ALA A 19 -5.58 -22.35 5.47
CA ALA A 19 -5.86 -21.14 6.23
C ALA A 19 -5.30 -19.97 5.42
N LEU A 20 -6.18 -19.15 4.82
CA LEU A 20 -5.83 -17.85 4.29
C LEU A 20 -5.97 -16.83 5.43
N PRO A 21 -4.88 -16.38 6.08
CA PRO A 21 -4.92 -15.11 6.79
C PRO A 21 -4.68 -14.02 5.75
N SER A 22 -5.74 -13.35 5.31
CA SER A 22 -5.58 -12.16 4.46
C SER A 22 -6.65 -11.12 4.79
N GLY A 23 -6.78 -10.84 6.08
CA GLY A 23 -7.22 -9.53 6.53
C GLY A 23 -5.98 -8.86 7.09
N ASP A 24 -5.30 -8.07 6.27
CA ASP A 24 -4.29 -7.13 6.73
C ASP A 24 -5.00 -6.23 7.74
N GLU A 25 -4.79 -6.51 9.03
CA GLU A 25 -5.23 -5.63 10.10
C GLU A 25 -4.38 -4.38 9.95
N THR A 26 -4.83 -3.46 9.10
CA THR A 26 -4.22 -2.13 8.93
C THR A 26 -4.44 -1.38 10.23
N THR A 27 -3.62 -1.69 11.24
CA THR A 27 -3.45 -0.84 12.40
C THR A 27 -3.03 0.51 11.82
N PRO A 28 -3.75 1.61 12.09
CA PRO A 28 -3.38 2.91 11.53
C PRO A 28 -1.99 3.27 12.04
N THR A 29 -0.98 3.06 11.21
CA THR A 29 0.40 3.44 11.51
C THR A 29 0.39 4.94 11.80
N PRO A 30 1.03 5.37 12.90
CA PRO A 30 1.09 6.78 13.24
C PRO A 30 1.68 7.53 12.05
N VAL A 31 0.96 8.56 11.59
CA VAL A 31 1.37 9.36 10.44
C VAL A 31 2.69 10.06 10.80
N LYS A 32 3.79 9.63 10.19
CA LYS A 32 5.12 10.19 10.44
C LYS A 32 5.29 11.49 9.65
N GLU A 33 5.58 12.58 10.35
CA GLU A 33 5.90 13.87 9.73
C GLU A 33 7.29 13.82 9.08
N CYS A 34 7.49 14.58 8.00
CA CYS A 34 8.76 14.67 7.28
C CYS A 34 9.01 16.10 6.81
N LYS A 35 10.29 16.44 6.65
CA LYS A 35 10.75 17.69 6.00
C LYS A 35 11.30 17.42 4.60
N GLY A 36 11.80 16.22 4.35
CA GLY A 36 12.30 15.77 3.04
C GLY A 36 12.23 14.25 2.89
N GLN A 37 12.69 13.74 1.74
CA GLN A 37 12.68 12.30 1.46
C GLN A 37 13.62 11.52 2.40
N GLU A 38 14.67 12.15 2.92
CA GLU A 38 15.63 11.57 3.87
C GLU A 38 15.00 11.17 5.20
N ASP A 39 13.86 11.76 5.57
CA ASP A 39 13.12 11.40 6.77
C ASP A 39 12.27 10.13 6.58
N CYS A 40 12.04 9.71 5.33
CA CYS A 40 11.15 8.59 4.98
C CYS A 40 11.95 7.37 4.53
N GLN A 41 11.34 6.19 4.64
CA GLN A 41 11.97 4.97 4.15
C GLN A 41 12.06 4.96 2.61
N SER A 42 12.89 4.08 2.05
CA SER A 42 13.11 4.00 0.60
C SER A 42 11.84 3.64 -0.21
N HIS A 43 10.88 2.95 0.42
CA HIS A 43 9.59 2.61 -0.17
C HIS A 43 8.50 3.65 0.11
N GLU A 44 8.85 4.75 0.77
CA GLU A 44 7.97 5.86 1.07
C GLU A 44 8.40 7.13 0.31
N CYS A 45 7.55 8.13 0.31
CA CYS A 45 7.87 9.50 -0.09
C CYS A 45 7.37 10.50 0.95
N CYS A 46 8.04 11.65 1.03
CA CYS A 46 7.54 12.76 1.79
C CYS A 46 6.52 13.53 0.95
N THR A 47 5.27 13.63 1.40
CA THR A 47 4.23 14.33 0.65
C THR A 47 3.42 15.29 1.50
N ALA A 48 3.12 16.46 0.93
CA ALA A 48 2.20 17.44 1.49
C ALA A 48 0.81 17.24 0.87
N SER A 49 -0.21 17.10 1.72
CA SER A 49 -1.59 17.02 1.29
C SER A 49 -2.20 18.41 1.23
N PRO A 50 -2.96 18.77 0.17
CA PRO A 50 -3.68 20.05 0.10
C PRO A 50 -4.76 20.22 1.17
N TYR A 51 -5.12 19.15 1.89
CA TYR A 51 -6.07 19.20 2.99
C TYR A 51 -5.40 19.36 4.37
N ARG A 52 -4.10 19.04 4.47
CA ARG A 52 -3.29 19.17 5.70
C ARG A 52 -2.22 20.22 5.44
N ASN A 53 -2.68 21.46 5.33
CA ASN A 53 -1.93 22.63 4.82
C ASN A 53 -0.64 23.02 5.54
N THR A 54 -0.17 22.25 6.53
CA THR A 54 0.97 22.66 7.37
C THR A 54 2.01 21.57 7.61
N VAL A 55 1.75 20.30 7.29
CA VAL A 55 2.67 19.21 7.64
C VAL A 55 2.75 18.18 6.53
N ALA A 56 3.95 18.01 5.96
CA ALA A 56 4.26 16.90 5.08
C ALA A 56 4.49 15.62 5.89
N THR A 57 4.10 14.48 5.31
CA THR A 57 4.13 13.19 6.01
C THR A 57 4.67 12.10 5.10
N CYS A 58 5.38 11.13 5.66
CA CYS A 58 5.80 9.95 4.93
C CYS A 58 4.55 9.15 4.53
N ARG A 59 4.48 8.80 3.24
CA ARG A 59 3.44 7.97 2.66
C ARG A 59 4.07 6.89 1.80
N PRO A 60 3.46 5.71 1.69
CA PRO A 60 3.94 4.67 0.79
C PRO A 60 3.96 5.19 -0.66
N ARG A 61 4.96 4.73 -1.42
CA ARG A 61 5.00 4.94 -2.88
C ARG A 61 3.84 4.23 -3.56
N THR A 62 3.49 4.71 -4.75
CA THR A 62 2.32 4.23 -5.49
C THR A 62 2.62 2.86 -6.11
N PRO A 63 1.87 1.80 -5.74
CA PRO A 63 2.13 0.45 -6.24
C PRO A 63 1.65 0.26 -7.68
N GLU A 64 1.96 -0.89 -8.26
CA GLU A 64 1.56 -1.25 -9.63
C GLU A 64 0.03 -1.24 -9.81
N GLY A 65 -0.42 -0.75 -10.96
CA GLY A 65 -1.83 -0.65 -11.32
C GLY A 65 -2.59 0.50 -10.63
N GLN A 66 -1.96 1.26 -9.74
CA GLN A 66 -2.57 2.43 -9.11
C GLN A 66 -2.35 3.71 -9.92
N SER A 67 -3.27 4.65 -9.72
CA SER A 67 -3.25 5.95 -10.39
C SER A 67 -2.05 6.81 -9.99
N CYS A 68 -1.44 7.43 -10.98
CA CYS A 68 -0.27 8.29 -10.82
C CYS A 68 -0.38 9.55 -11.70
N SER A 69 0.40 10.57 -11.35
CA SER A 69 0.56 11.76 -12.18
C SER A 69 1.91 11.71 -12.91
N PRO A 70 1.94 11.74 -14.25
CA PRO A 70 3.19 11.67 -15.01
C PRO A 70 4.03 12.93 -14.88
N ASP A 71 3.41 14.07 -14.57
CA ASP A 71 4.04 15.38 -14.43
C ASP A 71 4.36 15.72 -12.96
N GLN A 72 4.30 14.74 -12.06
CA GLN A 72 4.65 14.97 -10.66
C GLN A 72 6.16 15.10 -10.49
N GLN A 73 6.58 16.28 -10.04
CA GLN A 73 7.94 16.54 -9.59
C GLN A 73 7.95 16.92 -8.12
N PRO A 74 8.99 16.54 -7.35
CA PRO A 74 9.17 17.09 -6.02
C PRO A 74 9.37 18.60 -6.09
N THR A 75 8.87 19.29 -5.07
CA THR A 75 9.15 20.72 -4.89
C THR A 75 10.62 20.94 -4.54
N GLU A 76 11.24 21.97 -5.14
CA GLU A 76 12.64 22.33 -4.85
C GLU A 76 12.79 22.88 -3.42
N THR A 77 11.74 23.52 -2.90
CA THR A 77 11.70 24.07 -1.55
C THR A 77 11.50 22.95 -0.52
N GLY A 78 12.58 22.52 0.13
CA GLY A 78 12.52 21.52 1.21
C GLY A 78 13.00 20.12 0.84
N GLY A 79 13.66 19.94 -0.32
CA GLY A 79 14.42 18.72 -0.56
C GLY A 79 13.55 17.47 -0.71
N SER A 80 12.72 17.43 -1.74
CA SER A 80 11.99 16.22 -2.18
C SER A 80 10.59 16.01 -1.57
N ILE A 81 9.84 17.08 -1.34
CA ILE A 81 8.41 16.97 -0.96
C ILE A 81 7.54 16.89 -2.20
N TYR A 82 6.74 15.83 -2.32
CA TYR A 82 5.76 15.65 -3.39
C TYR A 82 4.40 16.26 -3.03
N PHE A 83 3.72 16.86 -4.00
CA PHE A 83 2.40 17.44 -3.78
C PHE A 83 1.27 16.45 -4.08
N ALA A 84 0.41 16.18 -3.09
CA ALA A 84 -0.77 15.32 -3.14
C ALA A 84 -0.52 13.80 -3.31
N HIS A 85 0.40 13.37 -4.17
CA HIS A 85 0.66 11.94 -4.44
C HIS A 85 2.14 11.59 -4.25
N CYS A 86 2.43 10.31 -4.03
CA CYS A 86 3.78 9.79 -4.13
C CYS A 86 4.08 9.30 -5.55
N PRO A 87 5.36 9.32 -5.97
CA PRO A 87 5.76 8.66 -7.20
C PRO A 87 5.51 7.14 -7.10
N CYS A 88 5.56 6.47 -8.25
CA CYS A 88 5.50 5.02 -8.30
C CYS A 88 6.62 4.36 -7.49
N GLU A 89 6.41 3.11 -7.08
CA GLU A 89 7.45 2.28 -6.48
C GLU A 89 8.67 2.16 -7.40
N PRO A 90 9.86 1.87 -6.84
CA PRO A 90 11.04 1.62 -7.66
C PRO A 90 10.77 0.53 -8.71
N LYS A 91 11.26 0.75 -9.94
CA LYS A 91 11.06 -0.12 -11.13
C LYS A 91 9.66 -0.06 -11.76
N LEU A 92 8.80 0.83 -11.29
CA LEU A 92 7.55 1.17 -11.97
C LEU A 92 7.67 2.55 -12.60
N ASN A 93 7.01 2.74 -13.74
CA ASN A 93 6.91 4.04 -14.41
C ASN A 93 5.46 4.46 -14.50
N CYS A 94 5.20 5.75 -14.32
CA CYS A 94 3.89 6.32 -14.55
C CYS A 94 3.66 6.50 -16.05
N VAL A 95 2.79 5.68 -16.66
CA VAL A 95 2.50 5.76 -18.10
C VAL A 95 1.43 6.84 -18.34
N ARG A 96 1.83 7.93 -19.00
CA ARG A 96 0.97 9.11 -19.25
C ARG A 96 -0.38 8.77 -19.86
N GLU A 97 -0.42 7.83 -20.82
CA GLU A 97 -1.66 7.46 -21.53
C GLU A 97 -2.67 6.74 -20.63
N GLN A 98 -2.18 6.00 -19.62
CA GLN A 98 -3.02 5.22 -18.71
C GLN A 98 -3.25 5.96 -17.39
N GLY A 99 -2.33 6.84 -17.01
CA GLY A 99 -2.29 7.42 -15.67
C GLY A 99 -2.05 6.37 -14.59
N LEU A 100 -1.36 5.27 -14.91
CA LEU A 100 -1.12 4.15 -14.01
C LEU A 100 0.38 3.83 -13.87
N CYS A 101 0.78 3.36 -12.69
CA CYS A 101 2.09 2.79 -12.46
C CYS A 101 2.18 1.39 -13.06
N VAL A 102 3.10 1.17 -13.99
CA VAL A 102 3.31 -0.15 -14.63
C VAL A 102 4.79 -0.51 -14.63
N ARG A 103 5.09 -1.81 -14.63
CA ARG A 103 6.45 -2.30 -14.83
C ARG A 103 6.82 -2.17 -16.30
N THR A 104 7.91 -1.46 -16.56
CA THR A 104 8.53 -1.33 -17.89
C THR A 104 9.65 -2.34 -18.08
#